data_AF-A0A9D7GMQ5-F1
#
_entry.id   AF-A0A9D7GMQ5-F1
#
_cell.length_a   1.000
_cell.length_b   1.000
_cell.length_c   1.000
_cell.angle_alpha   90.00
_cell.angle_beta   90.00
_cell.angle_gamma   90.00
#
_symmetry.space_group_name_H-M   'P 1'
#
loop_
_entity.id
_entity.type
_entity.pdbx_description
1 polymer ?
#
loop_
_entity_poly.entity_id
_entity_poly.type
_entity_poly.pdbx_seq_one_letter_code
_entity_poly.pdbx_strand_id
1 'polypeptide(L)'
;MPANSSTSSSNPMKPSASNGLWIFFRNGLLLLLGIIVFDQLIGLILHKMYFAQKHGPSAETTFTFTKMDQDAIILGSSRGRRNYNPQHIADTLGISCYNAGHDGQTIFYEQAIIRMALSRYTPKLVVLDLNPEEMYYRELHYDRLNVLAPYYQDYPEVRDIYYLKGIRDRKPSDGFFVAPSEEAADDFWFAHGSMEEFVLPYNTEQFKMMSMIYRYNSSVLDIMTGIFKSRKSEAGFKPLKGTISTKKAEELIKENAELRNQKNKVVDPNKVKGLEEIFTTLTSKGVKVYVSMSPALAPFAMEPSYEAIKEVCARYNIPFKDYSQDPQYNRLDYFFDNHMNKDGANLFSANLAHDIKILSSAGSVNP
;
A
#
# COMPACT_ATOMS: atom_id res chain seq x y z
N MET A 1 30.02 -79.10 -48.59
CA MET A 1 29.14 -79.09 -47.39
C MET A 1 29.98 -79.43 -46.17
N PRO A 2 29.85 -78.73 -45.04
CA PRO A 2 29.58 -77.30 -44.90
C PRO A 2 30.65 -76.57 -44.06
N ALA A 3 30.85 -75.29 -44.37
CA ALA A 3 31.38 -74.30 -43.45
C ALA A 3 30.27 -73.89 -42.48
N ASN A 4 30.57 -73.77 -41.19
CA ASN A 4 29.70 -73.07 -40.25
C ASN A 4 30.51 -71.97 -39.57
N SER A 5 30.13 -70.75 -39.93
CA SER A 5 30.55 -69.47 -39.39
C SER A 5 30.06 -69.31 -37.95
N SER A 6 30.98 -68.94 -37.06
CA SER A 6 30.66 -68.45 -35.72
C SER A 6 30.13 -67.02 -35.83
N THR A 7 28.81 -66.85 -35.76
CA THR A 7 28.17 -65.55 -35.58
C THR A 7 28.35 -65.11 -34.12
N SER A 8 29.22 -64.13 -33.88
CA SER A 8 29.29 -63.42 -32.60
C SER A 8 28.05 -62.55 -32.43
N SER A 9 27.10 -62.97 -31.60
CA SER A 9 26.03 -62.10 -31.15
C SER A 9 26.59 -61.10 -30.14
N SER A 10 26.90 -59.88 -30.59
CA SER A 10 27.14 -58.76 -29.68
C SER A 10 25.83 -58.44 -28.96
N ASN A 11 25.72 -58.82 -27.69
CA ASN A 11 24.66 -58.34 -26.80
C ASN A 11 24.68 -56.80 -26.82
N PRO A 12 23.56 -56.10 -27.08
CA PRO A 12 23.53 -54.66 -26.87
C PRO A 12 23.72 -54.41 -25.38
N MET A 13 24.84 -53.79 -25.01
CA MET A 13 25.07 -53.29 -23.66
C MET A 13 23.84 -52.48 -23.24
N LYS A 14 23.07 -53.00 -22.26
CA LYS A 14 22.03 -52.20 -21.62
C LYS A 14 22.70 -50.95 -21.07
N PRO A 15 22.16 -49.73 -21.33
CA PRO A 15 22.74 -48.52 -20.78
C PRO A 15 22.82 -48.67 -19.26
N SER A 16 24.02 -48.45 -18.71
CA SER A 16 24.23 -48.62 -17.27
C SER A 16 23.30 -47.68 -16.50
N ALA A 17 22.80 -48.11 -15.35
CA ALA A 17 21.82 -47.36 -14.56
C ALA A 17 22.30 -45.92 -14.20
N SER A 18 23.62 -45.70 -14.13
CA SER A 18 24.21 -44.38 -13.90
C SER A 18 24.01 -43.41 -15.09
N ASN A 19 23.97 -43.92 -16.32
CA ASN A 19 23.70 -43.10 -17.51
C ASN A 19 22.25 -42.60 -17.54
N GLY A 20 21.29 -43.46 -17.15
CA GLY A 20 19.88 -43.08 -17.05
C GLY A 20 19.63 -42.01 -15.99
N LEU A 21 20.25 -42.19 -14.81
CA LEU A 21 20.15 -41.23 -13.70
C LEU A 21 20.80 -39.88 -14.06
N TRP A 22 21.96 -39.88 -14.71
CA TRP A 22 22.60 -38.65 -15.20
C TRP A 22 21.75 -37.91 -16.23
N ILE A 23 21.15 -38.63 -17.20
CA ILE A 23 20.25 -38.02 -18.19
C ILE A 23 19.05 -37.37 -17.49
N PHE A 24 18.46 -38.04 -16.49
CA PHE A 24 17.36 -37.51 -15.71
C PHE A 24 17.72 -36.20 -15.00
N PHE A 25 18.82 -36.19 -14.22
CA PHE A 25 19.26 -34.98 -13.52
C PHE A 25 19.66 -33.86 -14.47
N ARG A 26 20.38 -34.16 -15.57
CA ARG A 26 20.74 -33.17 -16.59
C ARG A 26 19.49 -32.55 -17.21
N ASN A 27 18.53 -33.36 -17.64
CA ASN A 27 17.31 -32.87 -18.27
C ASN A 27 16.45 -32.08 -17.26
N GLY A 28 16.40 -32.50 -15.99
CA GLY A 28 15.75 -31.76 -14.91
C GLY A 28 16.41 -30.39 -14.67
N LEU A 29 17.74 -30.33 -14.63
CA LEU A 29 18.47 -29.06 -14.50
C LEU A 29 18.24 -28.15 -15.72
N LEU A 30 18.25 -28.70 -16.95
CA LEU A 30 17.96 -27.93 -18.16
C LEU A 30 16.53 -27.39 -18.15
N LEU A 31 15.55 -28.17 -17.70
CA LEU A 31 14.18 -27.71 -17.55
C LEU A 31 14.08 -26.58 -16.52
N LEU A 32 14.73 -26.73 -15.35
CA LEU A 32 14.76 -25.70 -14.31
C LEU A 32 15.40 -24.40 -14.83
N LEU A 33 16.55 -24.49 -15.50
CA LEU A 33 17.20 -23.34 -16.13
C LEU A 33 16.29 -22.71 -17.19
N GLY A 34 15.60 -23.52 -17.99
CA GLY A 34 14.62 -23.05 -18.97
C GLY A 34 13.47 -22.27 -18.34
N ILE A 35 12.94 -22.75 -17.20
CA ILE A 35 11.89 -22.06 -16.44
C ILE A 35 12.40 -20.73 -15.88
N ILE A 36 13.61 -20.71 -15.31
CA ILE A 36 14.24 -19.48 -14.80
C ILE A 36 14.41 -18.48 -15.94
N VAL A 37 14.98 -18.88 -17.07
CA VAL A 37 15.15 -17.99 -18.23
C VAL A 37 13.81 -17.49 -18.74
N PHE A 38 12.79 -18.35 -18.84
CA PHE A 38 11.45 -17.95 -19.24
C PHE A 38 10.85 -16.91 -18.29
N ASP A 39 10.93 -17.15 -16.98
CA ASP A 39 10.48 -16.22 -15.96
C ASP A 39 11.14 -14.84 -16.10
N GLN A 40 12.46 -14.80 -16.21
CA GLN A 40 13.20 -13.54 -16.35
C GLN A 40 12.84 -12.81 -17.65
N LEU A 41 12.75 -13.52 -18.79
CA LEU A 41 12.42 -12.91 -20.08
C LEU A 41 10.99 -12.33 -20.12
N ILE A 42 9.99 -13.09 -19.66
CA ILE A 42 8.62 -12.60 -19.60
C ILE A 42 8.50 -11.46 -18.58
N GLY A 43 9.16 -11.59 -17.43
CA GLY A 43 9.20 -10.55 -16.42
C GLY A 43 9.81 -9.24 -16.93
N LEU A 44 10.86 -9.28 -17.75
CA LEU A 44 11.40 -8.08 -18.43
C LEU A 44 10.39 -7.43 -19.37
N ILE A 45 9.61 -8.21 -20.11
CA ILE A 45 8.54 -7.70 -20.97
C ILE A 45 7.46 -7.02 -20.11
N LEU A 46 7.01 -7.69 -19.05
CA LEU A 46 6.02 -7.14 -18.12
C LEU A 46 6.50 -5.85 -17.46
N HIS A 47 7.76 -5.81 -17.02
CA HIS A 47 8.41 -4.62 -16.46
C HIS A 47 8.34 -3.45 -17.44
N LYS A 48 8.79 -3.66 -18.69
CA LYS A 48 8.76 -2.62 -19.72
C LYS A 48 7.33 -2.15 -20.00
N MET A 49 6.37 -3.06 -20.10
CA MET A 49 4.97 -2.72 -20.33
C MET A 49 4.36 -1.94 -19.17
N TYR A 50 4.65 -2.35 -17.93
CA TYR A 50 4.13 -1.73 -16.71
C TYR A 50 4.55 -0.26 -16.62
N PHE A 51 5.85 0.03 -16.74
CA PHE A 51 6.39 1.39 -16.63
C PHE A 51 6.18 2.25 -17.89
N ALA A 52 5.77 1.65 -19.01
CA ALA A 52 5.37 2.38 -20.21
C ALA A 52 3.92 2.88 -20.18
N GLN A 53 3.11 2.46 -19.20
CA GLN A 53 1.71 2.90 -19.07
C GLN A 53 1.63 4.42 -18.86
N LYS A 54 0.76 5.08 -19.63
CA LYS A 54 0.53 6.54 -19.54
C LYS A 54 -0.75 6.91 -18.80
N HIS A 55 -1.64 5.95 -18.62
CA HIS A 55 -2.97 6.15 -18.05
C HIS A 55 -3.37 4.95 -17.20
N GLY A 56 -4.38 5.15 -16.34
CA GLY A 56 -4.90 4.13 -15.44
C GLY A 56 -4.23 4.13 -14.06
N PRO A 57 -4.70 3.26 -13.16
CA PRO A 57 -4.24 3.22 -11.78
C PRO A 57 -2.73 2.99 -11.65
N SER A 58 -2.15 2.02 -12.37
CA SER A 58 -0.70 1.77 -12.30
C SER A 58 0.14 2.95 -12.78
N ALA A 59 -0.28 3.66 -13.83
CA ALA A 59 0.42 4.85 -14.31
C ALA A 59 0.35 6.00 -13.28
N GLU A 60 -0.79 6.13 -12.59
CA GLU A 60 -0.98 7.10 -11.50
C GLU A 60 -0.07 6.77 -10.31
N THR A 61 -0.03 5.51 -9.86
CA THR A 61 0.89 5.04 -8.83
C THR A 61 2.34 5.24 -9.24
N THR A 62 2.70 4.91 -10.49
CA THR A 62 4.05 5.10 -11.02
C THR A 62 4.42 6.58 -10.99
N PHE A 63 3.51 7.47 -11.38
CA PHE A 63 3.74 8.91 -11.29
C PHE A 63 3.98 9.35 -9.85
N THR A 64 3.10 8.96 -8.92
CA THR A 64 3.22 9.29 -7.49
C THR A 64 4.57 8.86 -6.92
N PHE A 65 5.01 7.64 -7.24
CA PHE A 65 6.28 7.10 -6.71
C PHE A 65 7.50 7.74 -7.37
N THR A 66 7.49 7.91 -8.69
CA THR A 66 8.72 8.14 -9.45
C THR A 66 8.87 9.55 -10.03
N LYS A 67 7.77 10.32 -10.10
CA LYS A 67 7.74 11.62 -10.81
C LYS A 67 7.12 12.77 -10.02
N MET A 68 6.23 12.52 -9.06
CA MET A 68 5.63 13.54 -8.20
C MET A 68 6.72 14.42 -7.56
N ASP A 69 6.51 15.72 -7.53
CA ASP A 69 7.50 16.76 -7.14
C ASP A 69 6.85 17.99 -6.49
N GLN A 70 5.58 17.88 -6.07
CA GLN A 70 4.79 19.00 -5.53
C GLN A 70 5.21 19.38 -4.11
N ASP A 71 5.14 20.67 -3.81
CA ASP A 71 5.50 21.26 -2.51
C ASP A 71 4.62 20.73 -1.37
N ALA A 72 3.34 20.47 -1.64
CA ALA A 72 2.40 19.85 -0.72
C ALA A 72 1.91 18.51 -1.26
N ILE A 73 1.86 17.50 -0.38
CA ILE A 73 1.36 16.17 -0.70
C ILE A 73 0.24 15.83 0.29
N ILE A 74 -0.90 15.38 -0.22
CA ILE A 74 -1.96 14.77 0.59
C ILE A 74 -1.81 13.25 0.48
N LEU A 75 -1.81 12.58 1.63
CA LEU A 75 -1.73 11.13 1.78
C LEU A 75 -2.97 10.62 2.50
N GLY A 76 -3.38 9.40 2.21
CA GLY A 76 -4.53 8.77 2.83
C GLY A 76 -5.11 7.64 1.99
N SER A 77 -6.12 6.99 2.54
CA SER A 77 -6.85 5.90 1.89
C SER A 77 -7.80 6.40 0.78
N SER A 78 -8.86 5.65 0.53
CA SER A 78 -9.94 6.08 -0.35
C SER A 78 -10.60 7.38 0.10
N ARG A 79 -10.58 7.66 1.42
CA ARG A 79 -11.04 8.93 2.00
C ARG A 79 -10.09 10.06 1.62
N GLY A 80 -8.79 9.93 1.86
CA GLY A 80 -7.76 10.86 1.35
C GLY A 80 -7.90 11.17 -0.14
N ARG A 81 -8.08 10.15 -0.98
CA ARG A 81 -8.22 10.28 -2.44
C ARG A 81 -9.45 11.06 -2.91
N ARG A 82 -10.55 10.98 -2.17
CA ARG A 82 -11.87 11.51 -2.56
C ARG A 82 -12.32 12.74 -1.80
N ASN A 83 -11.79 12.95 -0.60
CA ASN A 83 -12.23 14.00 0.31
C ASN A 83 -11.38 15.27 0.17
N TYR A 84 -10.17 15.17 -0.39
CA TYR A 84 -9.22 16.28 -0.44
C TYR A 84 -9.02 16.75 -1.88
N ASN A 85 -9.48 17.96 -2.16
CA ASN A 85 -9.18 18.65 -3.41
C ASN A 85 -7.89 19.49 -3.23
N PRO A 86 -6.78 19.13 -3.88
CA PRO A 86 -5.49 19.79 -3.71
C PRO A 86 -5.50 21.25 -4.19
N GLN A 87 -6.43 21.65 -5.07
CA GLN A 87 -6.48 23.01 -5.60
C GLN A 87 -6.74 24.04 -4.49
N HIS A 88 -7.64 23.74 -3.53
CA HIS A 88 -7.93 24.66 -2.43
C HIS A 88 -6.72 24.88 -1.52
N ILE A 89 -5.92 23.83 -1.29
CA ILE A 89 -4.68 23.93 -0.53
C ILE A 89 -3.66 24.75 -1.31
N ALA A 90 -3.51 24.49 -2.61
CA ALA A 90 -2.58 25.20 -3.47
C ALA A 90 -2.89 26.71 -3.53
N ASP A 91 -4.15 27.08 -3.76
CA ASP A 91 -4.60 28.47 -3.87
C ASP A 91 -4.44 29.22 -2.54
N THR A 92 -4.75 28.57 -1.41
CA THR A 92 -4.72 29.20 -0.09
C THR A 92 -3.29 29.43 0.43
N LEU A 93 -2.41 28.47 0.17
CA LEU A 93 -1.02 28.45 0.67
C LEU A 93 -0.01 28.99 -0.34
N GLY A 94 -0.37 29.14 -1.62
CA GLY A 94 0.52 29.64 -2.67
C GLY A 94 1.64 28.65 -3.04
N ILE A 95 1.41 27.35 -2.87
CA ILE A 95 2.37 26.27 -3.18
C ILE A 95 1.70 25.22 -4.08
N SER A 96 2.48 24.44 -4.82
CA SER A 96 1.91 23.34 -5.60
C SER A 96 1.42 22.22 -4.67
N CYS A 97 0.29 21.57 -5.00
CA CYS A 97 -0.27 20.49 -4.19
C CYS A 97 -0.69 19.31 -5.05
N TYR A 98 -0.43 18.09 -4.60
CA TYR A 98 -0.88 16.85 -5.24
C TYR A 98 -1.58 15.95 -4.22
N ASN A 99 -2.68 15.31 -4.64
CA ASN A 99 -3.34 14.28 -3.84
C ASN A 99 -2.82 12.89 -4.22
N ALA A 100 -1.97 12.33 -3.36
CA ALA A 100 -1.40 11.00 -3.52
C ALA A 100 -2.19 9.89 -2.80
N GLY A 101 -3.42 10.18 -2.38
CA GLY A 101 -4.31 9.20 -1.76
C GLY A 101 -4.65 8.05 -2.69
N HIS A 102 -4.74 6.84 -2.13
CA HIS A 102 -4.95 5.62 -2.90
C HIS A 102 -5.98 4.71 -2.25
N ASP A 103 -6.92 4.22 -3.08
CA ASP A 103 -8.00 3.36 -2.62
C ASP A 103 -7.45 2.09 -1.94
N GLY A 104 -7.93 1.83 -0.73
CA GLY A 104 -7.58 0.65 0.06
C GLY A 104 -6.15 0.63 0.64
N GLN A 105 -5.36 1.67 0.42
CA GLN A 105 -4.02 1.79 0.98
C GLN A 105 -4.02 2.67 2.24
N THR A 106 -3.05 2.44 3.12
CA THR A 106 -2.95 3.10 4.44
C THR A 106 -1.46 3.33 4.78
N ILE A 107 -1.13 3.51 6.06
CA ILE A 107 0.19 3.82 6.63
C ILE A 107 1.39 3.23 5.87
N PHE A 108 1.44 1.93 5.62
CA PHE A 108 2.61 1.32 4.97
C PHE A 108 2.84 1.81 3.54
N TYR A 109 1.77 2.01 2.78
CA TYR A 109 1.86 2.55 1.42
C TYR A 109 2.19 4.04 1.42
N GLU A 110 1.62 4.80 2.36
CA GLU A 110 1.91 6.23 2.55
C GLU A 110 3.38 6.45 2.90
N GLN A 111 3.94 5.57 3.74
CA GLN A 111 5.37 5.55 4.03
C GLN A 111 6.21 5.25 2.79
N ALA A 112 5.80 4.31 1.94
CA ALA A 112 6.47 4.05 0.67
C ALA A 112 6.48 5.30 -0.22
N ILE A 113 5.35 6.02 -0.33
CA ILE A 113 5.29 7.29 -1.05
C ILE A 113 6.28 8.30 -0.47
N ILE A 114 6.33 8.45 0.86
CA ILE A 114 7.23 9.39 1.53
C ILE A 114 8.68 9.05 1.26
N ARG A 115 9.10 7.79 1.43
CA ARG A 115 10.49 7.36 1.16
C ARG A 115 10.86 7.59 -0.31
N MET A 116 9.96 7.27 -1.23
CA MET A 116 10.12 7.49 -2.67
C MET A 116 10.16 8.98 -3.07
N ALA A 117 9.41 9.83 -2.38
CA ALA A 117 9.48 11.27 -2.57
C ALA A 117 10.82 11.79 -2.06
N LEU A 118 11.20 11.43 -0.83
CA LEU A 118 12.41 11.89 -0.14
C LEU A 118 13.72 11.44 -0.78
N SER A 119 13.71 10.36 -1.59
CA SER A 119 14.87 9.97 -2.40
C SER A 119 15.08 10.86 -3.63
N ARG A 120 14.07 11.66 -4.03
CA ARG A 120 14.09 12.51 -5.22
C ARG A 120 14.03 14.01 -4.91
N TYR A 121 13.25 14.40 -3.90
CA TYR A 121 13.01 15.79 -3.50
C TYR A 121 12.49 15.87 -2.06
N THR A 122 12.34 17.07 -1.49
CA THR A 122 11.76 17.24 -0.15
C THR A 122 10.54 18.16 -0.24
N PRO A 123 9.31 17.68 0.06
CA PRO A 123 8.12 18.51 0.08
C PRO A 123 8.18 19.51 1.25
N LYS A 124 7.44 20.61 1.15
CA LYS A 124 7.28 21.61 2.21
C LYS A 124 6.20 21.22 3.21
N LEU A 125 5.17 20.52 2.75
CA LEU A 125 4.00 20.12 3.53
C LEU A 125 3.56 18.69 3.19
N VAL A 126 3.25 17.90 4.21
CA VAL A 126 2.52 16.64 4.08
C VAL A 126 1.24 16.72 4.91
N VAL A 127 0.10 16.48 4.28
CA VAL A 127 -1.20 16.34 4.92
C VAL A 127 -1.56 14.85 4.93
N LEU A 128 -1.77 14.28 6.11
CA LEU A 128 -2.07 12.86 6.30
C LEU A 128 -3.53 12.70 6.75
N ASP A 129 -4.39 12.15 5.89
CA ASP A 129 -5.72 11.66 6.28
C ASP A 129 -5.56 10.31 6.96
N LEU A 130 -5.85 10.23 8.27
CA LEU A 130 -5.68 9.00 9.03
C LEU A 130 -6.94 8.68 9.81
N ASN A 131 -7.61 7.58 9.46
CA ASN A 131 -8.85 7.17 10.10
C ASN A 131 -8.57 6.07 11.16
N PRO A 132 -9.28 6.04 12.31
CA PRO A 132 -9.00 5.06 13.39
C PRO A 132 -9.03 3.60 12.95
N GLU A 133 -9.90 3.26 12.00
CA GLU A 133 -10.01 1.89 11.47
C GLU A 133 -8.74 1.42 10.73
N GLU A 134 -7.96 2.37 10.22
CA GLU A 134 -6.74 2.11 9.45
C GLU A 134 -5.57 1.75 10.37
N MET A 135 -5.66 1.98 11.68
CA MET A 135 -4.61 1.64 12.64
C MET A 135 -4.75 0.23 13.24
N TYR A 136 -5.89 -0.44 13.04
CA TYR A 136 -6.04 -1.82 13.50
C TYR A 136 -5.32 -2.81 12.61
N TYR A 137 -4.94 -3.94 13.21
CA TYR A 137 -4.42 -5.07 12.48
C TYR A 137 -5.51 -5.64 11.57
N ARG A 138 -5.19 -5.77 10.27
CA ARG A 138 -5.97 -6.56 9.31
C ARG A 138 -4.99 -7.17 8.31
N GLU A 139 -5.06 -8.48 8.13
CA GLU A 139 -4.23 -9.21 7.16
C GLU A 139 -4.31 -8.60 5.76
N LEU A 140 -5.51 -8.17 5.36
CA LEU A 140 -5.75 -7.47 4.08
C LEU A 140 -4.84 -6.25 3.86
N HIS A 141 -4.46 -5.52 4.92
CA HIS A 141 -3.57 -4.37 4.79
C HIS A 141 -2.13 -4.77 4.45
N TYR A 142 -1.67 -5.90 4.96
CA TYR A 142 -0.38 -6.49 4.62
C TYR A 142 -0.41 -7.08 3.21
N ASP A 143 -1.51 -7.75 2.85
CA ASP A 143 -1.66 -8.33 1.52
C ASP A 143 -1.63 -7.31 0.38
N ARG A 144 -2.19 -6.13 0.63
CA ARG A 144 -2.24 -5.00 -0.31
C ARG A 144 -0.88 -4.39 -0.63
N LEU A 145 0.18 -4.77 0.07
CA LEU A 145 1.56 -4.38 -0.26
C LEU A 145 2.06 -4.98 -1.57
N ASN A 146 1.32 -5.91 -2.19
CA ASN A 146 1.52 -6.32 -3.58
C ASN A 146 1.57 -5.14 -4.56
N VAL A 147 0.97 -3.99 -4.23
CA VAL A 147 1.10 -2.76 -5.02
C VAL A 147 2.56 -2.30 -5.18
N LEU A 148 3.44 -2.65 -4.24
CA LEU A 148 4.86 -2.28 -4.24
C LEU A 148 5.72 -3.26 -5.06
N ALA A 149 5.21 -4.45 -5.37
CA ALA A 149 5.99 -5.51 -6.03
C ALA A 149 6.60 -5.08 -7.38
N PRO A 150 5.89 -4.34 -8.26
CA PRO A 150 6.47 -3.82 -9.51
C PRO A 150 7.69 -2.92 -9.35
N TYR A 151 7.85 -2.28 -8.18
CA TYR A 151 8.90 -1.29 -7.87
C TYR A 151 10.08 -1.90 -7.10
N TYR A 152 9.94 -3.12 -6.61
CA TYR A 152 10.90 -3.77 -5.73
C TYR A 152 12.33 -3.85 -6.31
N GLN A 153 12.46 -4.09 -7.61
CA GLN A 153 13.77 -4.23 -8.25
C GLN A 153 14.51 -2.88 -8.27
N ASP A 154 13.86 -1.85 -8.77
CA ASP A 154 14.53 -0.59 -9.15
C ASP A 154 14.54 0.44 -8.01
N TYR A 155 13.69 0.24 -7.00
CA TYR A 155 13.50 1.19 -5.90
C TYR A 155 13.74 0.50 -4.55
N PRO A 156 14.96 0.53 -4.00
CA PRO A 156 15.26 -0.09 -2.71
C PRO A 156 14.42 0.44 -1.55
N GLU A 157 13.92 1.68 -1.65
CA GLU A 157 13.13 2.38 -0.63
C GLU A 157 11.85 1.63 -0.23
N VAL A 158 11.29 0.81 -1.13
CA VAL A 158 10.04 0.08 -0.90
C VAL A 158 10.24 -1.35 -0.39
N ARG A 159 11.48 -1.90 -0.45
CA ARG A 159 11.73 -3.33 -0.22
C ARG A 159 11.39 -3.78 1.19
N ASP A 160 11.81 -3.02 2.20
CA ASP A 160 11.55 -3.39 3.59
C ASP A 160 10.08 -3.27 3.96
N ILE A 161 9.39 -2.28 3.39
CA ILE A 161 7.94 -2.14 3.52
C ILE A 161 7.25 -3.33 2.85
N TYR A 162 7.67 -3.72 1.65
CA TYR A 162 7.09 -4.88 0.95
C TYR A 162 7.18 -6.17 1.77
N TYR A 163 8.29 -6.39 2.49
CA TYR A 163 8.45 -7.58 3.31
C TYR A 163 7.48 -7.69 4.48
N LEU A 164 6.75 -6.62 4.82
CA LEU A 164 5.64 -6.71 5.76
C LEU A 164 4.57 -7.70 5.28
N LYS A 165 4.36 -7.84 3.96
CA LYS A 165 3.33 -8.72 3.37
C LYS A 165 3.37 -10.15 3.89
N GLY A 166 4.57 -10.68 4.10
CA GLY A 166 4.80 -12.05 4.54
C GLY A 166 5.16 -12.17 6.01
N ILE A 167 4.85 -11.18 6.87
CA ILE A 167 5.12 -11.28 8.31
C ILE A 167 4.36 -12.47 8.88
N ARG A 168 5.10 -13.55 9.07
CA ARG A 168 4.63 -14.77 9.72
C ARG A 168 5.48 -15.08 10.96
N ASP A 169 6.81 -14.89 10.91
CA ASP A 169 7.71 -15.22 12.04
C ASP A 169 9.01 -14.39 12.15
N ARG A 170 9.08 -13.13 11.68
CA ARG A 170 10.36 -12.39 11.81
C ARG A 170 10.68 -12.07 13.26
N LYS A 171 11.71 -12.72 13.82
CA LYS A 171 12.48 -12.17 14.94
C LYS A 171 12.96 -10.77 14.54
N PRO A 172 12.94 -9.78 15.45
CA PRO A 172 13.36 -8.42 15.16
C PRO A 172 14.86 -8.38 14.88
N SER A 173 15.25 -8.66 13.64
CA SER A 173 16.54 -8.29 13.10
C SER A 173 16.30 -7.15 12.13
N ASP A 174 16.63 -5.95 12.60
CA ASP A 174 16.76 -4.69 11.86
C ASP A 174 15.52 -3.77 11.91
N GLY A 175 15.47 -3.03 13.03
CA GLY A 175 15.10 -1.61 13.09
C GLY A 175 13.66 -1.19 12.81
N PHE A 176 13.00 -1.72 11.78
CA PHE A 176 11.73 -1.21 11.25
C PHE A 176 10.49 -2.00 11.68
N PHE A 177 10.62 -3.25 12.10
CA PHE A 177 9.49 -4.14 12.39
C PHE A 177 9.19 -4.31 13.89
N VAL A 178 7.94 -4.63 14.24
CA VAL A 178 7.51 -5.12 15.56
C VAL A 178 6.91 -6.51 15.37
N ALA A 179 7.44 -7.50 16.08
CA ALA A 179 6.88 -8.86 16.05
C ALA A 179 5.46 -8.86 16.66
N PRO A 180 4.53 -9.69 16.14
CA PRO A 180 3.22 -9.86 16.78
C PRO A 180 3.39 -10.33 18.23
N SER A 181 2.57 -9.82 19.15
CA SER A 181 2.53 -10.33 20.53
C SER A 181 1.98 -11.75 20.57
N GLU A 182 2.47 -12.60 21.50
CA GLU A 182 2.03 -14.00 21.68
C GLU A 182 0.51 -14.14 21.83
N GLU A 183 -0.17 -13.17 22.47
CA GLU A 183 -1.63 -13.17 22.64
C GLU A 183 -2.43 -13.06 21.32
N ALA A 184 -1.82 -12.62 20.22
CA ALA A 184 -2.44 -12.62 18.89
C ALA A 184 -2.24 -13.94 18.14
N ALA A 185 -1.40 -14.84 18.66
CA ALA A 185 -1.01 -16.10 18.01
C ALA A 185 -1.83 -17.33 18.49
N ASP A 186 -2.66 -17.18 19.54
CA ASP A 186 -3.31 -18.30 20.24
C ASP A 186 -4.56 -18.88 19.56
N ASP A 187 -5.09 -18.25 18.51
CA ASP A 187 -6.15 -18.90 17.72
C ASP A 187 -5.50 -19.94 16.80
N PHE A 188 -5.63 -21.22 17.15
CA PHE A 188 -5.20 -22.40 16.40
C PHE A 188 -5.54 -22.39 14.89
N TRP A 189 -6.52 -21.57 14.47
CA TRP A 189 -6.92 -21.35 13.07
C TRP A 189 -6.11 -20.27 12.33
N PHE A 190 -5.43 -19.35 13.04
CA PHE A 190 -4.51 -18.36 12.45
C PHE A 190 -3.20 -18.96 11.95
N ALA A 191 -2.83 -20.16 12.42
CA ALA A 191 -1.55 -20.77 12.06
C ALA A 191 -1.49 -21.33 10.63
N HIS A 192 -2.63 -21.55 9.95
CA HIS A 192 -2.64 -22.30 8.67
C HIS A 192 -3.78 -21.87 7.71
N GLY A 193 -3.90 -20.58 7.41
CA GLY A 193 -4.84 -19.98 6.47
C GLY A 193 -4.63 -20.34 4.98
N SER A 194 -3.56 -21.07 4.61
CA SER A 194 -3.38 -21.62 3.27
C SER A 194 -2.49 -22.87 3.25
N MET A 195 -2.60 -23.71 2.21
CA MET A 195 -1.66 -24.84 1.99
C MET A 195 -0.20 -24.35 1.90
N GLU A 196 0.00 -23.13 1.41
CA GLU A 196 1.31 -22.50 1.38
C GLU A 196 1.86 -22.26 2.79
N GLU A 197 1.02 -21.84 3.74
CA GLU A 197 1.42 -21.62 5.15
C GLU A 197 1.84 -22.90 5.85
N PHE A 198 1.11 -23.99 5.61
CA PHE A 198 1.47 -25.30 6.15
C PHE A 198 2.80 -25.82 5.60
N VAL A 199 3.11 -25.55 4.33
CA VAL A 199 4.32 -26.05 3.68
C VAL A 199 5.52 -25.12 3.89
N LEU A 200 5.29 -23.81 3.99
CA LEU A 200 6.31 -22.77 4.08
C LEU A 200 5.99 -21.82 5.24
N PRO A 201 6.34 -22.19 6.49
CA PRO A 201 6.02 -21.39 7.67
C PRO A 201 6.77 -20.04 7.72
N TYR A 202 7.84 -19.89 6.94
CA TYR A 202 8.65 -18.66 6.92
C TYR A 202 8.16 -17.64 5.89
N ASN A 203 8.51 -16.36 6.09
CA ASN A 203 8.31 -15.31 5.09
C ASN A 203 9.12 -15.63 3.81
N THR A 204 8.43 -16.07 2.76
CA THR A 204 9.03 -16.44 1.48
C THR A 204 9.05 -15.30 0.46
N GLU A 205 8.58 -14.11 0.81
CA GLU A 205 8.45 -12.98 -0.12
C GLU A 205 9.80 -12.63 -0.76
N GLN A 206 10.91 -12.69 0.00
CA GLN A 206 12.26 -12.50 -0.56
C GLN A 206 12.58 -13.48 -1.69
N PHE A 207 12.21 -14.75 -1.54
CA PHE A 207 12.42 -15.77 -2.56
C PHE A 207 11.48 -15.58 -3.75
N LYS A 208 10.20 -15.27 -3.50
CA LYS A 208 9.22 -15.01 -4.56
C LYS A 208 9.63 -13.83 -5.42
N MET A 209 10.20 -12.78 -4.81
CA MET A 209 10.69 -11.61 -5.54
C MET A 209 11.92 -11.88 -6.41
N MET A 210 12.54 -13.05 -6.37
CA MET A 210 13.53 -13.47 -7.38
C MET A 210 12.87 -13.78 -8.74
N SER A 211 11.61 -14.22 -8.74
CA SER A 211 10.82 -14.35 -9.97
C SER A 211 10.43 -12.97 -10.47
N MET A 212 10.79 -12.64 -11.71
CA MET A 212 10.40 -11.35 -12.30
C MET A 212 8.92 -11.33 -12.67
N ILE A 213 8.33 -12.46 -13.07
CA ILE A 213 6.88 -12.55 -13.33
C ILE A 213 6.09 -12.28 -12.06
N TYR A 214 6.52 -12.87 -10.94
CA TYR A 214 5.81 -12.75 -9.65
C TYR A 214 5.56 -11.29 -9.26
N ARG A 215 6.53 -10.41 -9.52
CA ARG A 215 6.44 -8.96 -9.22
C ARG A 215 5.27 -8.25 -9.91
N TYR A 216 4.74 -8.83 -10.98
CA TYR A 216 3.64 -8.27 -11.75
C TYR A 216 2.36 -9.12 -11.67
N ASN A 217 2.32 -10.17 -10.83
CA ASN A 217 1.20 -11.11 -10.76
C ASN A 217 -0.17 -10.42 -10.52
N SER A 218 -0.17 -9.38 -9.71
CA SER A 218 -1.35 -8.61 -9.30
C SER A 218 -1.67 -7.47 -10.28
N SER A 219 -0.81 -7.25 -11.28
CA SER A 219 -0.94 -6.15 -12.25
C SER A 219 -1.08 -6.63 -13.69
N VAL A 220 -1.05 -7.93 -13.97
CA VAL A 220 -1.14 -8.48 -15.35
C VAL A 220 -2.36 -7.92 -16.09
N LEU A 221 -3.55 -7.96 -15.47
CA LEU A 221 -4.77 -7.44 -16.08
C LEU A 221 -4.71 -5.92 -16.30
N ASP A 222 -4.10 -5.17 -15.37
CA ASP A 222 -3.96 -3.71 -15.54
C ASP A 222 -2.96 -3.40 -16.66
N ILE A 223 -1.84 -4.10 -16.74
CA ILE A 223 -0.86 -4.00 -17.83
C ILE A 223 -1.53 -4.24 -19.18
N MET A 224 -2.35 -5.29 -19.29
CA MET A 224 -3.04 -5.63 -20.53
C MET A 224 -4.09 -4.58 -20.93
N THR A 225 -4.81 -4.01 -19.97
CA THR A 225 -5.91 -3.06 -20.24
C THR A 225 -5.47 -1.59 -20.26
N GLY A 226 -4.31 -1.26 -19.68
CA GLY A 226 -3.79 0.10 -19.53
C GLY A 226 -3.50 0.79 -20.86
N ILE A 227 -3.22 0.03 -21.91
CA ILE A 227 -2.96 0.54 -23.28
C ILE A 227 -4.18 1.28 -23.85
N PHE A 228 -5.40 0.92 -23.44
CA PHE A 228 -6.65 1.48 -23.97
C PHE A 228 -7.26 2.59 -23.11
N LYS A 229 -6.67 2.91 -21.95
CA LYS A 229 -7.22 3.92 -21.04
C LYS A 229 -6.77 5.31 -21.47
N SER A 230 -7.68 6.27 -21.57
CA SER A 230 -7.37 7.69 -21.76
C SER A 230 -8.11 8.52 -20.72
N ARG A 231 -7.52 8.71 -19.54
CA ARG A 231 -8.09 9.62 -18.54
C ARG A 231 -7.02 10.57 -18.03
N LYS A 232 -7.28 11.88 -18.16
CA LYS A 232 -6.50 12.92 -17.49
C LYS A 232 -6.83 12.90 -16.00
N SER A 233 -5.81 13.06 -15.16
CA SER A 233 -5.94 13.11 -13.69
C SER A 233 -6.04 14.57 -13.22
N GLU A 234 -6.96 14.86 -12.30
CA GLU A 234 -7.08 16.18 -11.64
C GLU A 234 -6.11 16.27 -10.45
N ALA A 235 -4.79 16.34 -10.70
CA ALA A 235 -3.76 16.38 -9.64
C ALA A 235 -3.93 15.29 -8.55
N GLY A 236 -4.39 14.11 -8.97
CA GLY A 236 -4.64 12.94 -8.11
C GLY A 236 -6.02 12.90 -7.42
N PHE A 237 -6.76 14.01 -7.40
CA PHE A 237 -8.11 14.06 -6.85
C PHE A 237 -9.11 13.26 -7.70
N LYS A 238 -9.95 12.44 -7.04
CA LYS A 238 -11.02 11.66 -7.71
C LYS A 238 -12.38 11.96 -7.07
N PRO A 239 -13.01 13.10 -7.42
CA PRO A 239 -14.28 13.49 -6.83
C PRO A 239 -15.40 12.51 -7.18
N LEU A 240 -16.28 12.24 -6.21
CA LEU A 240 -17.57 11.59 -6.44
C LEU A 240 -18.65 12.64 -6.72
N LYS A 241 -19.60 12.31 -7.60
CA LYS A 241 -20.71 13.20 -7.96
C LYS A 241 -22.04 12.56 -7.56
N GLY A 242 -22.96 13.36 -7.06
CA GLY A 242 -24.25 12.91 -6.56
C GLY A 242 -24.32 12.94 -5.04
N THR A 243 -25.47 12.54 -4.52
CA THR A 243 -25.78 12.58 -3.08
C THR A 243 -26.34 11.25 -2.62
N ILE A 244 -26.02 10.86 -1.39
CA ILE A 244 -26.58 9.68 -0.74
C ILE A 244 -28.07 9.90 -0.43
N SER A 245 -28.88 8.84 -0.50
CA SER A 245 -30.27 8.88 -0.03
C SER A 245 -30.33 8.66 1.48
N THR A 246 -31.35 9.21 2.16
CA THR A 246 -31.54 9.05 3.61
C THR A 246 -31.51 7.59 4.04
N LYS A 247 -32.26 6.73 3.33
CA LYS A 247 -32.30 5.29 3.60
C LYS A 247 -30.90 4.67 3.54
N LYS A 248 -30.12 4.98 2.49
CA LYS A 248 -28.78 4.41 2.34
C LYS A 248 -27.82 4.95 3.41
N ALA A 249 -27.98 6.20 3.82
CA ALA A 249 -27.19 6.79 4.88
C ALA A 249 -27.43 6.08 6.22
N GLU A 250 -28.69 5.86 6.59
CA GLU A 250 -29.07 5.11 7.80
C GLU A 250 -28.49 3.69 7.80
N GLU A 251 -28.55 2.98 6.66
CA GLU A 251 -27.94 1.66 6.50
C GLU A 251 -26.43 1.69 6.75
N LEU A 252 -25.70 2.63 6.13
CA LEU A 252 -24.24 2.75 6.29
C LEU A 252 -23.85 3.19 7.70
N ILE A 253 -24.62 4.08 8.33
CA ILE A 253 -24.38 4.50 9.72
C ILE A 253 -24.50 3.31 10.65
N LYS A 254 -25.54 2.48 10.47
CA LYS A 254 -25.74 1.26 11.25
C LYS A 254 -24.62 0.25 11.01
N GLU A 255 -24.28 -0.03 9.75
CA GLU A 255 -23.19 -0.95 9.38
C GLU A 255 -21.85 -0.52 9.99
N ASN A 256 -21.52 0.77 9.90
CA ASN A 256 -20.30 1.32 10.50
C ASN A 256 -20.33 1.19 12.03
N ALA A 257 -21.46 1.45 12.69
CA ALA A 257 -21.59 1.26 14.13
C ALA A 257 -21.36 -0.21 14.53
N GLU A 258 -21.88 -1.17 13.77
CA GLU A 258 -21.66 -2.60 14.00
C GLU A 258 -20.19 -2.99 13.81
N LEU A 259 -19.55 -2.55 12.73
CA LEU A 259 -18.12 -2.78 12.46
C LEU A 259 -17.23 -2.18 13.57
N ARG A 260 -17.59 -0.99 14.07
CA ARG A 260 -16.83 -0.33 15.14
C ARG A 260 -16.99 -0.99 16.50
N ASN A 261 -18.12 -1.65 16.74
CA ASN A 261 -18.40 -2.35 17.99
C ASN A 261 -17.93 -3.81 17.98
N GLN A 262 -17.27 -4.28 16.91
CA GLN A 262 -16.65 -5.60 16.88
C GLN A 262 -15.62 -5.73 18.02
N LYS A 263 -15.71 -6.86 18.74
CA LYS A 263 -14.75 -7.24 19.79
C LYS A 263 -13.41 -7.63 19.16
N ASN A 264 -12.33 -7.58 19.94
CA ASN A 264 -10.99 -8.05 19.57
C ASN A 264 -10.25 -7.23 18.51
N LYS A 265 -10.60 -5.95 18.31
CA LYS A 265 -9.78 -5.04 17.49
C LYS A 265 -8.51 -4.66 18.25
N VAL A 266 -7.36 -4.99 17.67
CA VAL A 266 -6.04 -4.69 18.24
C VAL A 266 -5.35 -3.64 17.39
N VAL A 267 -4.84 -2.59 18.02
CA VAL A 267 -4.03 -1.56 17.34
C VAL A 267 -2.75 -2.22 16.87
N ASP A 268 -2.44 -2.05 15.58
CA ASP A 268 -1.30 -2.70 14.95
C ASP A 268 0.00 -1.96 15.32
N PRO A 269 0.94 -2.60 16.05
CA PRO A 269 2.18 -1.96 16.45
C PRO A 269 3.07 -1.60 15.25
N ASN A 270 3.00 -2.33 14.13
CA ASN A 270 3.75 -1.97 12.92
C ASN A 270 3.21 -0.69 12.29
N LYS A 271 1.92 -0.43 12.39
CA LYS A 271 1.32 0.83 11.88
C LYS A 271 1.63 2.01 12.77
N VAL A 272 1.61 1.82 14.09
CA VAL A 272 2.10 2.83 15.03
C VAL A 272 3.55 3.18 14.70
N LYS A 273 4.42 2.17 14.56
CA LYS A 273 5.82 2.37 14.20
C LYS A 273 6.01 3.02 12.82
N GLY A 274 5.21 2.64 11.84
CA GLY A 274 5.20 3.27 10.51
C GLY A 274 4.84 4.75 10.57
N LEU A 275 3.82 5.11 11.36
CA LEU A 275 3.42 6.50 11.59
C LEU A 275 4.52 7.31 12.30
N GLU A 276 5.14 6.72 13.33
CA GLU A 276 6.26 7.34 14.04
C GLU A 276 7.48 7.58 13.13
N GLU A 277 7.79 6.64 12.24
CA GLU A 277 8.86 6.84 11.26
C GLU A 277 8.51 7.94 10.25
N ILE A 278 7.25 7.99 9.78
CA ILE A 278 6.76 9.07 8.92
C ILE A 278 7.02 10.42 9.59
N PHE A 279 6.60 10.60 10.85
CA PHE A 279 6.78 11.85 11.57
C PHE A 279 8.25 12.19 11.78
N THR A 280 9.05 11.23 12.25
CA THR A 280 10.49 11.42 12.48
C THR A 280 11.22 11.82 11.20
N THR A 281 10.97 11.08 10.12
CA THR A 281 11.67 11.29 8.84
C THR A 281 11.33 12.64 8.22
N LEU A 282 10.05 13.00 8.22
CA LEU A 282 9.59 14.27 7.65
C LEU A 282 10.07 15.47 8.49
N THR A 283 9.90 15.42 9.81
CA THR A 283 10.30 16.53 10.69
C THR A 283 11.82 16.74 10.71
N SER A 284 12.62 15.66 10.68
CA SER A 284 14.09 15.77 10.58
C SER A 284 14.58 16.47 9.32
N LYS A 285 13.77 16.50 8.26
CA LYS A 285 14.03 17.20 6.99
C LYS A 285 13.37 18.59 6.93
N GLY A 286 12.78 19.06 8.03
CA GLY A 286 12.10 20.35 8.09
C GLY A 286 10.75 20.38 7.36
N VAL A 287 10.18 19.22 7.02
CA VAL A 287 8.87 19.14 6.38
C VAL A 287 7.78 19.40 7.41
N LYS A 288 6.83 20.29 7.09
CA LYS A 288 5.64 20.47 7.92
C LYS A 288 4.70 19.29 7.74
N VAL A 289 4.21 18.73 8.84
CA VAL A 289 3.25 17.63 8.81
C VAL A 289 1.96 18.09 9.48
N TYR A 290 0.84 17.75 8.86
CA TYR A 290 -0.49 17.98 9.41
C TYR A 290 -1.30 16.70 9.31
N VAL A 291 -1.92 16.27 10.40
CA VAL A 291 -2.78 15.08 10.42
C VAL A 291 -4.23 15.51 10.54
N SER A 292 -5.08 14.95 9.70
CA SER A 292 -6.52 15.18 9.75
C SER A 292 -7.31 13.88 9.74
N MET A 293 -8.45 13.88 10.42
CA MET A 293 -9.52 12.92 10.15
C MET A 293 -10.58 13.62 9.34
N SER A 294 -10.76 13.22 8.08
CA SER A 294 -11.76 13.83 7.20
C SER A 294 -13.20 13.60 7.67
N PRO A 295 -14.15 14.50 7.33
CA PRO A 295 -15.57 14.38 7.67
C PRO A 295 -16.16 13.02 7.29
N ALA A 296 -16.87 12.40 8.22
CA ALA A 296 -17.44 11.06 8.04
C ALA A 296 -18.95 11.09 8.18
N LEU A 297 -19.64 10.25 7.40
CA LEU A 297 -21.08 10.08 7.52
C LEU A 297 -21.48 9.57 8.91
N ALA A 298 -20.62 8.73 9.52
CA ALA A 298 -20.72 8.30 10.90
C ALA A 298 -19.42 8.67 11.65
N PRO A 299 -19.48 9.38 12.79
CA PRO A 299 -18.30 9.78 13.57
C PRO A 299 -17.39 8.63 14.03
N PHE A 300 -16.07 8.81 14.05
CA PHE A 300 -15.09 7.77 14.48
C PHE A 300 -14.75 7.75 15.99
N ALA A 301 -15.53 8.44 16.82
CA ALA A 301 -15.23 8.59 18.25
C ALA A 301 -15.18 7.25 19.02
N MET A 302 -14.45 7.24 20.13
CA MET A 302 -14.43 6.17 21.17
C MET A 302 -13.63 4.91 20.86
N GLU A 303 -12.80 4.91 19.82
CA GLU A 303 -12.00 3.75 19.43
C GLU A 303 -10.58 3.76 20.06
N PRO A 304 -10.03 2.64 20.55
CA PRO A 304 -8.65 2.60 21.05
C PRO A 304 -7.61 3.10 20.04
N SER A 305 -7.84 2.87 18.74
CA SER A 305 -6.99 3.39 17.68
C SER A 305 -7.08 4.91 17.51
N TYR A 306 -8.20 5.53 17.84
CA TYR A 306 -8.34 6.99 17.83
C TYR A 306 -7.41 7.61 18.88
N GLU A 307 -7.40 7.06 20.10
CA GLU A 307 -6.50 7.50 21.16
C GLU A 307 -5.03 7.23 20.78
N ALA A 308 -4.71 6.09 20.16
CA ALA A 308 -3.36 5.82 19.66
C ALA A 308 -2.87 6.89 18.66
N ILE A 309 -3.73 7.33 17.73
CA ILE A 309 -3.39 8.41 16.79
C ILE A 309 -3.12 9.72 17.52
N LYS A 310 -4.01 10.10 18.46
CA LYS A 310 -3.85 11.32 19.27
C LYS A 310 -2.56 11.31 20.07
N GLU A 311 -2.27 10.21 20.76
CA GLU A 311 -1.07 10.04 21.58
C GLU A 311 0.20 10.14 20.75
N VAL A 312 0.26 9.49 19.59
CA VAL A 312 1.42 9.55 18.69
C VAL A 312 1.58 10.97 18.12
N CYS A 313 0.51 11.63 17.68
CA CYS A 313 0.58 13.02 17.20
C CYS A 313 1.08 13.96 18.30
N ALA A 314 0.55 13.84 19.53
CA ALA A 314 0.97 14.65 20.66
C ALA A 314 2.45 14.42 21.02
N ARG A 315 2.90 13.17 21.03
CA ARG A 315 4.29 12.80 21.35
C ARG A 315 5.31 13.41 20.40
N TYR A 316 4.97 13.50 19.11
CA TYR A 316 5.81 14.08 18.07
C TYR A 316 5.51 15.55 17.77
N ASN A 317 4.64 16.19 18.57
CA ASN A 317 4.19 17.57 18.39
C ASN A 317 3.66 17.86 16.97
N ILE A 318 2.91 16.91 16.42
CA ILE A 318 2.28 17.03 15.10
C ILE A 318 0.85 17.55 15.29
N PRO A 319 0.46 18.65 14.62
CA PRO A 319 -0.91 19.12 14.63
C PRO A 319 -1.88 18.04 14.12
N PHE A 320 -2.90 17.76 14.93
CA PHE A 320 -3.96 16.82 14.62
C PHE A 320 -5.32 17.49 14.78
N LYS A 321 -6.18 17.40 13.75
CA LYS A 321 -7.57 17.89 13.82
C LYS A 321 -8.56 16.85 13.31
N ASP A 322 -9.56 16.58 14.14
CA ASP A 322 -10.67 15.69 13.81
C ASP A 322 -11.86 16.48 13.26
N TYR A 323 -12.15 16.32 11.97
CA TYR A 323 -13.32 16.89 11.31
C TYR A 323 -14.47 15.88 11.18
N SER A 324 -14.27 14.62 11.59
CA SER A 324 -15.30 13.57 11.48
C SER A 324 -16.54 13.83 12.33
N GLN A 325 -16.40 14.72 13.33
CA GLN A 325 -17.44 15.11 14.28
C GLN A 325 -17.89 16.57 14.13
N ASP A 326 -17.32 17.31 13.18
CA ASP A 326 -17.62 18.73 13.03
C ASP A 326 -19.07 18.91 12.50
N PRO A 327 -19.96 19.58 13.27
CA PRO A 327 -21.36 19.76 12.89
C PRO A 327 -21.56 20.43 11.53
N GLN A 328 -20.59 21.19 11.03
CA GLN A 328 -20.65 21.82 9.71
C GLN A 328 -20.83 20.78 8.59
N TYR A 329 -20.30 19.57 8.77
CA TYR A 329 -20.39 18.49 7.78
C TYR A 329 -21.51 17.49 8.07
N ASN A 330 -22.34 17.70 9.10
CA ASN A 330 -23.47 16.83 9.41
C ASN A 330 -24.64 17.07 8.46
N ARG A 331 -24.40 16.90 7.15
CA ARG A 331 -25.40 17.05 6.10
C ARG A 331 -25.22 16.01 5.00
N LEU A 332 -26.31 15.32 4.66
CA LEU A 332 -26.30 14.24 3.68
C LEU A 332 -25.99 14.73 2.25
N ASP A 333 -26.26 16.01 1.95
CA ASP A 333 -25.94 16.62 0.65
C ASP A 333 -24.43 16.73 0.37
N TYR A 334 -23.58 16.49 1.38
CA TYR A 334 -22.12 16.45 1.23
C TYR A 334 -21.54 15.05 1.04
N PHE A 335 -22.36 14.00 1.02
CA PHE A 335 -21.91 12.61 0.92
C PHE A 335 -22.48 11.93 -0.33
N PHE A 336 -21.68 11.09 -0.96
CA PHE A 336 -22.14 10.21 -2.04
C PHE A 336 -22.45 8.80 -1.50
N ASP A 337 -21.57 8.31 -0.65
CA ASP A 337 -21.69 7.08 0.13
C ASP A 337 -21.06 7.32 1.52
N ASN A 338 -20.20 6.43 2.03
CA ASN A 338 -19.39 6.73 3.22
C ASN A 338 -18.28 7.78 2.96
N HIS A 339 -18.05 8.14 1.69
CA HIS A 339 -17.16 9.20 1.24
C HIS A 339 -17.93 10.49 0.92
N MET A 340 -17.25 11.62 1.06
CA MET A 340 -17.81 12.89 0.62
C MET A 340 -17.99 12.90 -0.91
N ASN A 341 -18.99 13.64 -1.36
CA ASN A 341 -19.07 14.05 -2.74
C ASN A 341 -18.14 15.25 -3.00
N LYS A 342 -18.10 15.69 -4.25
CA LYS A 342 -17.27 16.82 -4.69
C LYS A 342 -17.52 18.10 -3.87
N ASP A 343 -18.77 18.37 -3.51
CA ASP A 343 -19.13 19.62 -2.83
C ASP A 343 -18.69 19.60 -1.36
N GLY A 344 -18.91 18.48 -0.67
CA GLY A 344 -18.36 18.24 0.67
C GLY A 344 -16.83 18.30 0.69
N ALA A 345 -16.18 17.61 -0.26
CA ALA A 345 -14.73 17.60 -0.39
C ALA A 345 -14.15 19.00 -0.63
N ASN A 346 -14.80 19.82 -1.47
CA ASN A 346 -14.39 21.20 -1.73
C ASN A 346 -14.49 22.07 -0.47
N LEU A 347 -15.63 22.02 0.23
CA LEU A 347 -15.83 22.78 1.46
C LEU A 347 -14.78 22.40 2.52
N PHE A 348 -14.62 21.09 2.74
CA PHE A 348 -13.66 20.57 3.71
C PHE A 348 -12.22 20.99 3.35
N SER A 349 -11.83 20.88 2.08
CA SER A 349 -10.46 21.23 1.65
C SER A 349 -10.17 22.72 1.82
N ALA A 350 -11.15 23.60 1.57
CA ALA A 350 -11.02 25.03 1.80
C ALA A 350 -10.84 25.36 3.30
N ASN A 351 -11.66 24.74 4.16
CA ASN A 351 -11.56 24.91 5.61
C ASN A 351 -10.22 24.40 6.15
N LEU A 352 -9.81 23.21 5.74
CA LEU A 352 -8.52 22.61 6.09
C LEU A 352 -7.34 23.51 5.67
N ALA A 353 -7.36 24.03 4.44
CA ALA A 353 -6.30 24.90 3.95
C ALA A 353 -6.18 26.18 4.79
N HIS A 354 -7.30 26.73 5.24
CA HIS A 354 -7.33 27.88 6.15
C HIS A 354 -6.74 27.54 7.52
N ASP A 355 -7.12 26.39 8.10
CA ASP A 355 -6.58 25.92 9.38
C ASP A 355 -5.05 25.74 9.32
N ILE A 356 -4.54 25.12 8.25
CA ILE A 356 -3.09 24.94 8.02
C ILE A 356 -2.37 26.30 7.93
N LYS A 357 -3.00 27.29 7.28
CA LYS A 357 -2.46 28.66 7.15
C LYS A 357 -2.39 29.38 8.49
N ILE A 358 -3.43 29.25 9.31
CA ILE A 358 -3.47 29.82 10.66
C ILE A 358 -2.36 29.21 11.52
N LEU A 359 -2.24 27.89 11.54
CA LEU A 359 -1.22 27.20 12.34
C LEU A 359 0.21 27.54 11.91
N SER A 360 0.44 27.67 10.59
CA SER A 360 1.73 28.13 10.07
C SER A 360 2.06 29.58 10.48
N SER A 361 1.05 30.44 10.61
CA SER A 361 1.21 31.82 11.08
C SER A 361 1.41 31.89 12.60
N ALA A 362 0.71 31.04 13.37
CA ALA A 362 0.85 31.00 14.83
C ALA A 362 2.23 30.48 15.27
N GLY A 363 2.81 29.52 14.53
CA GLY A 363 4.17 29.03 14.78
C GLY A 363 5.28 29.98 14.36
N SER A 364 4.98 31.06 13.63
CA SER A 364 5.92 32.14 13.29
C SER A 364 5.78 33.37 14.19
N VAL A 365 4.86 33.33 15.16
CA VAL A 365 4.68 34.34 16.20
C VAL A 365 5.02 33.70 17.55
N ASN A 366 6.31 33.64 17.86
CA ASN A 366 6.81 33.77 19.23
C ASN A 366 8.28 34.25 19.21
N PRO A 367 8.68 35.02 20.24
CA PRO A 367 9.62 36.15 20.17
C PRO A 367 11.09 35.83 19.92
#